data_AF-R7S3C7-F1
#
_entry.id   AF-R7S3C7-F1
#
_cell.length_a   1.000
_cell.length_b   1.000
_cell.length_c   1.000
_cell.angle_alpha   90.00
_cell.angle_beta   90.00
_cell.angle_gamma   90.00
#
_symmetry.space_group_name_H-M   'P 1'
#
loop_
_entity.id
_entity.type
_entity.pdbx_description
1 polymer ?
#
loop_
_entity_poly.entity_id
_entity_poly.type
_entity_poly.pdbx_seq_one_letter_code
_entity_poly.pdbx_strand_id
1 'polypeptide(L)'
;MHLHLHQHPSIPFNDVKGTCLEPSEIHEGAVSNMYHFCVKYGLSQVWEYMWNRWYCPEQWKLWARSVSLEIPVLKLTMVVESLWRVLKHCDLSNFNRLGLDLVTYIILTKTLPHVRNQIRIILSGFCPGRGNAITEWQKDFRTSWLNLS
;
A
#
# COMPACT_ATOMS: atom_id res chain seq x y z
N MET A 1 16.73 -14.31 8.72
CA MET A 1 16.51 -13.15 7.82
C MET A 1 15.01 -13.06 7.57
N HIS A 2 14.31 -12.14 8.23
CA HIS A 2 12.87 -11.96 7.97
C HIS A 2 12.72 -11.32 6.59
N LEU A 3 12.42 -12.13 5.57
CA LEU A 3 12.02 -11.61 4.27
C LEU A 3 10.75 -10.80 4.47
N HIS A 4 10.84 -9.49 4.23
CA HIS A 4 9.64 -8.69 4.07
C HIS A 4 8.89 -9.23 2.84
N LEU A 5 7.68 -9.77 3.06
CA LEU A 5 6.80 -10.28 2.01
C LEU A 5 6.40 -9.22 0.96
N HIS A 6 6.70 -7.94 1.25
CA HIS A 6 6.35 -6.78 0.43
C HIS A 6 7.59 -5.89 0.26
N GLN A 7 8.54 -6.33 -0.57
CA GLN A 7 9.70 -5.51 -0.92
C GLN A 7 9.25 -4.29 -1.74
N HIS A 8 9.79 -3.13 -1.40
CA HIS A 8 9.48 -1.86 -2.06
C HIS A 8 10.71 -0.93 -1.96
N PRO A 9 11.00 -0.10 -2.98
CA PRO A 9 12.16 0.80 -2.96
C PRO A 9 12.21 1.74 -1.76
N SER A 10 11.06 2.14 -1.22
CA SER A 10 10.99 3.01 -0.02
C SER A 10 11.14 2.26 1.31
N ILE A 11 11.25 0.93 1.31
CA ILE A 11 11.38 0.13 2.54
C ILE A 11 12.86 -0.27 2.67
N PRO A 12 13.58 0.25 3.69
CA PRO A 12 14.98 -0.11 3.89
C PRO A 12 15.10 -1.54 4.41
N PHE A 13 16.20 -2.20 4.06
CA PHE A 13 16.59 -3.46 4.70
C PHE A 13 17.01 -3.23 6.15
N ASN A 14 16.91 -4.28 6.95
CA ASN A 14 17.28 -4.30 8.36
C ASN A 14 18.81 -4.35 8.59
N ASP A 15 19.56 -3.69 7.72
CA ASP A 15 21.01 -3.55 7.78
C ASP A 15 21.36 -2.25 8.50
N VAL A 16 22.54 -2.19 9.13
CA VAL A 16 23.04 -1.02 9.88
C VAL A 16 23.06 0.26 9.02
N LYS A 17 23.11 0.12 7.69
CA LYS A 17 23.11 1.23 6.72
C LYS A 17 21.72 1.61 6.18
N GLY A 18 20.68 0.82 6.45
CA GLY A 18 19.32 1.08 5.95
C GLY A 18 19.23 1.11 4.43
N THR A 19 19.91 0.20 3.74
CA THR A 19 19.99 0.18 2.27
C THR A 19 18.60 -0.07 1.65
N CYS A 20 18.23 0.75 0.68
CA CYS A 20 17.04 0.57 -0.15
C CYS A 20 17.43 -0.06 -1.49
N LEU A 21 16.63 -1.01 -1.98
CA LEU A 21 16.85 -1.63 -3.28
C LEU A 21 16.10 -0.88 -4.38
N GLU A 22 16.70 -0.84 -5.56
CA GLU A 22 16.03 -0.36 -6.76
C GLU A 22 14.95 -1.36 -7.24
N PRO A 23 13.90 -0.91 -7.94
CA PRO A 23 12.83 -1.78 -8.46
C PRO A 23 13.35 -2.96 -9.28
N SER A 24 14.41 -2.75 -10.06
CA SER A 24 15.07 -3.75 -10.89
C SER A 24 15.78 -4.82 -10.05
N GLU A 25 16.46 -4.42 -8.98
CA GLU A 25 17.15 -5.33 -8.08
C GLU A 25 16.15 -6.22 -7.33
N ILE A 26 15.01 -5.65 -6.93
CA ILE A 26 13.91 -6.40 -6.31
C ILE A 26 13.35 -7.44 -7.29
N HIS A 27 13.15 -7.06 -8.55
CA HIS A 27 12.68 -7.98 -9.59
C HIS A 27 13.66 -9.12 -9.83
N GLU A 28 14.93 -8.80 -10.06
CA GLU A 28 15.98 -9.78 -10.31
C GLU A 28 16.15 -10.75 -9.13
N GLY A 29 16.16 -10.24 -7.90
CA GLY A 29 16.24 -11.06 -6.70
C GLY A 29 15.04 -12.01 -6.57
N ALA A 30 13.82 -11.55 -6.88
CA ALA A 30 12.62 -12.39 -6.83
C ALA A 30 12.61 -13.47 -7.93
N VAL A 31 13.02 -13.11 -9.14
CA VAL A 31 13.18 -14.03 -10.30
C VAL A 31 14.20 -15.11 -9.98
N SER A 32 15.38 -14.72 -9.52
CA SER A 32 16.48 -15.63 -9.18
C SER A 32 16.06 -16.62 -8.09
N ASN A 33 15.43 -16.13 -7.01
CA ASN A 33 14.94 -16.98 -5.94
C ASN A 33 13.93 -18.03 -6.43
N MET A 34 12.94 -17.61 -7.24
CA MET A 34 11.94 -18.53 -7.78
C MET A 34 12.54 -19.53 -8.77
N TYR A 35 13.47 -19.08 -9.63
CA TYR A 35 14.16 -19.95 -10.57
C TYR A 35 14.96 -21.04 -9.84
N HIS A 36 15.80 -20.65 -8.88
CA HIS A 36 16.58 -21.60 -8.09
C HIS A 36 15.69 -22.56 -7.28
N PHE A 37 14.57 -22.08 -6.75
CA PHE A 37 13.57 -22.94 -6.11
C PHE A 37 13.03 -23.97 -7.10
N CYS A 38 12.61 -23.55 -8.29
CA CYS A 38 12.05 -24.46 -9.29
C CYS A 38 13.09 -25.46 -9.81
N VAL A 39 14.33 -25.04 -10.02
CA VAL A 39 15.44 -25.94 -10.41
C VAL A 39 15.72 -26.98 -9.32
N LYS A 40 15.78 -26.56 -8.05
CA LYS A 40 16.04 -27.46 -6.91
C LYS A 40 15.02 -28.59 -6.79
N TYR A 41 13.76 -28.33 -7.13
CA TYR A 41 12.67 -29.30 -7.02
C TYR A 41 12.26 -29.91 -8.38
N GLY A 42 12.97 -29.62 -9.47
CA GLY A 42 12.65 -30.15 -10.80
C GLY A 42 11.33 -29.64 -11.39
N LEU A 43 10.87 -28.45 -10.98
CA LEU A 43 9.57 -27.87 -11.33
C LEU A 43 9.66 -26.97 -12.57
N SER A 44 10.18 -27.50 -13.69
CA SER A 44 10.40 -26.71 -14.92
C SER A 44 9.12 -26.11 -15.50
N GLN A 45 8.02 -26.85 -15.50
CA GLN A 45 6.72 -26.37 -15.98
C GLN A 45 6.15 -25.25 -15.11
N VAL A 46 6.37 -25.32 -13.79
CA VAL A 46 5.93 -24.27 -12.86
C VAL A 46 6.72 -22.99 -13.12
N TRP A 47 8.03 -23.11 -13.36
CA TRP A 47 8.86 -21.98 -13.73
C TRP A 47 8.38 -21.30 -15.02
N GLU A 48 8.11 -22.07 -16.07
CA GLU A 48 7.61 -21.54 -17.33
C GLU A 48 6.29 -20.77 -17.16
N TYR A 49 5.35 -21.33 -16.41
CA TYR A 49 4.10 -20.67 -16.08
C TYR A 49 4.31 -19.37 -15.28
N MET A 50 5.12 -19.43 -14.22
CA MET A 50 5.41 -18.29 -13.36
C MET A 50 6.11 -17.17 -14.12
N TRP A 51 7.06 -17.50 -15.00
CA TRP A 51 7.72 -16.53 -15.87
C TRP A 51 6.72 -15.83 -16.78
N ASN A 52 5.94 -16.61 -17.55
CA ASN A 52 5.02 -16.06 -18.53
C ASN A 52 3.88 -15.24 -17.91
N ARG A 53 3.43 -15.58 -16.70
CA ARG A 53 2.30 -14.91 -16.06
C ARG A 53 2.69 -13.82 -15.08
N TRP A 54 3.78 -13.98 -14.33
CA TRP A 54 4.08 -13.12 -13.19
C TRP A 54 5.41 -12.38 -13.33
N TYR A 55 6.48 -13.07 -13.71
CA TYR A 55 7.83 -12.49 -13.68
C TYR A 55 8.27 -11.82 -14.98
N CYS A 56 7.59 -12.04 -16.11
CA CYS A 56 7.84 -11.32 -17.35
C CYS A 56 7.74 -9.80 -17.09
N PRO A 57 8.68 -8.95 -17.58
CA PRO A 57 8.69 -7.51 -17.30
C PRO A 57 7.34 -6.81 -17.59
N GLU A 58 6.65 -7.26 -18.65
CA GLU A 58 5.33 -6.72 -19.02
C GLU A 58 4.23 -7.08 -18.02
N GLN A 59 4.33 -8.23 -17.36
CA GLN A 59 3.37 -8.66 -16.33
C GLN A 59 3.77 -8.16 -14.95
N TRP A 60 5.06 -8.11 -14.66
CA TRP A 60 5.62 -7.70 -13.38
C TRP A 60 5.11 -6.32 -12.97
N LYS A 61 5.08 -5.35 -13.89
CA LYS A 61 4.54 -4.00 -13.65
C LYS A 61 3.07 -3.96 -13.20
N LEU A 62 2.29 -5.00 -13.47
CA LEU A 62 0.87 -5.07 -13.12
C LEU A 62 0.65 -5.57 -11.69
N TRP A 63 1.52 -6.45 -11.20
CA TRP A 63 1.33 -7.14 -9.92
C TRP A 63 2.35 -6.71 -8.85
N ALA A 64 3.57 -6.38 -9.27
CA ALA A 64 4.64 -6.05 -8.37
C ALA A 64 4.54 -4.62 -7.87
N ARG A 65 4.59 -4.49 -6.56
CA ARG A 65 4.53 -3.20 -5.88
C ARG A 65 5.80 -2.38 -6.05
N SER A 66 6.93 -3.03 -6.33
CA SER A 66 8.22 -2.34 -6.46
C SER A 66 8.30 -1.40 -7.66
N VAL A 67 7.48 -1.60 -8.69
CA VAL A 67 7.50 -0.81 -9.92
C VAL A 67 6.60 0.43 -9.84
N SER A 68 5.60 0.42 -8.96
CA SER A 68 4.68 1.55 -8.84
C SER A 68 5.19 2.55 -7.81
N LEU A 69 5.37 3.78 -8.25
CA LEU A 69 5.74 4.92 -7.42
C LEU A 69 4.60 5.35 -6.47
N GLU A 70 3.36 4.99 -6.83
CA GLU A 70 2.14 5.42 -6.17
C GLU A 70 1.47 4.23 -5.47
N ILE A 71 2.09 3.70 -4.42
CA ILE A 71 1.43 2.66 -3.60
C ILE A 71 1.27 3.13 -2.16
N PRO A 72 0.02 3.37 -1.70
CA PRO A 72 -0.27 3.37 -0.29
C PRO A 72 -0.08 1.95 0.26
N VAL A 73 0.84 1.81 1.22
CA VAL A 73 1.12 0.56 1.95
C VAL A 73 -0.08 0.07 2.77
N LEU A 74 -1.18 0.84 2.83
CA LEU A 74 -2.36 0.46 3.59
C LEU A 74 -3.02 -0.80 3.03
N LYS A 75 -3.35 -1.71 3.94
CA LYS A 75 -4.35 -2.75 3.69
C LYS A 75 -5.65 -2.05 3.35
N LEU A 76 -5.97 -1.99 2.05
CA LEU A 76 -7.20 -1.38 1.54
C LEU A 76 -8.44 -1.98 2.20
N THR A 77 -8.38 -3.22 2.68
CA THR A 77 -9.48 -3.86 3.42
C THR A 77 -9.91 -3.04 4.64
N MET A 78 -8.98 -2.57 5.47
CA MET A 78 -9.33 -1.77 6.66
C MET A 78 -9.86 -0.38 6.29
N VAL A 79 -9.32 0.23 5.23
CA VAL A 79 -9.81 1.52 4.72
C VAL A 79 -11.21 1.38 4.15
N VAL A 80 -11.45 0.34 3.36
CA VAL A 80 -12.75 0.02 2.79
C VAL A 80 -13.75 -0.32 3.88
N GLU A 81 -13.37 -1.12 4.89
CA GLU A 81 -14.23 -1.46 6.03
C GLU A 81 -14.59 -0.24 6.88
N SER A 82 -13.63 0.63 7.18
CA SER A 82 -13.88 1.87 7.91
C SER A 82 -14.78 2.83 7.12
N LEU A 83 -14.57 2.95 5.80
CA LEU A 83 -15.47 3.70 4.91
C LEU A 83 -16.88 3.13 4.98
N TRP A 84 -17.04 1.82 4.85
CA TRP A 84 -18.34 1.15 4.94
C TRP A 84 -18.98 1.32 6.32
N ARG A 85 -18.20 1.35 7.40
CA ARG A 85 -18.70 1.61 8.75
C ARG A 85 -19.31 3.01 8.84
N VAL A 86 -18.61 4.04 8.37
CA VAL A 86 -19.11 5.43 8.35
C VAL A 86 -20.36 5.52 7.48
N LEU A 87 -20.33 4.94 6.29
CA LEU A 87 -21.44 4.99 5.33
C LEU A 87 -22.69 4.30 5.91
N LYS A 88 -22.52 3.15 6.58
CA LYS A 88 -23.62 2.44 7.26
C LYS A 88 -24.22 3.22 8.42
N HIS A 89 -23.39 3.83 9.27
CA HIS A 89 -23.87 4.48 10.49
C HIS A 89 -24.35 5.93 10.28
N CYS A 90 -23.77 6.67 9.34
CA CYS A 90 -24.09 8.08 9.14
C CYS A 90 -25.12 8.29 8.03
N ASP A 91 -24.97 7.63 6.88
CA ASP A 91 -25.80 7.91 5.71
C ASP A 91 -26.93 6.89 5.53
N LEU A 92 -26.70 5.63 5.90
CA LEU A 92 -27.66 4.54 5.68
C LEU A 92 -28.52 4.20 6.91
N SER A 93 -28.21 4.79 8.07
CA SER A 93 -28.92 4.50 9.33
C SER A 93 -30.40 4.90 9.30
N ASN A 94 -30.75 5.87 8.45
CA ASN A 94 -32.12 6.36 8.30
C ASN A 94 -32.98 5.53 7.32
N PHE A 95 -32.40 4.55 6.63
CA PHE A 95 -33.10 3.78 5.59
C PHE A 95 -33.26 2.31 6.01
N ASN A 96 -34.52 1.89 6.21
CA ASN A 96 -34.84 0.54 6.67
C ASN A 96 -34.60 -0.55 5.59
N ARG A 97 -34.52 -0.17 4.31
CA ARG A 97 -34.18 -1.07 3.19
C ARG A 97 -33.43 -0.29 2.12
N LEU A 98 -32.26 -0.78 1.75
CA LEU A 98 -31.33 -0.08 0.87
C LEU A 98 -31.33 -0.74 -0.51
N GLY A 99 -31.76 0.02 -1.51
CA GLY A 99 -31.50 -0.31 -2.91
C GLY A 99 -30.05 -0.01 -3.28
N LEU A 100 -29.45 -0.81 -4.15
CA LEU A 100 -28.11 -0.55 -4.70
C LEU A 100 -28.01 0.85 -5.31
N ASP A 101 -29.10 1.33 -5.92
CA ASP A 101 -29.18 2.66 -6.54
C ASP A 101 -29.04 3.80 -5.52
N LEU A 102 -29.60 3.64 -4.32
CA LEU A 102 -29.46 4.64 -3.26
C LEU A 102 -28.04 4.69 -2.72
N VAL A 103 -27.41 3.53 -2.56
CA VAL A 103 -26.01 3.44 -2.08
C VAL A 103 -25.07 4.05 -3.12
N THR A 104 -25.25 3.75 -4.40
CA THR A 104 -24.43 4.32 -5.49
C THR A 104 -24.63 5.84 -5.58
N TYR A 105 -25.87 6.33 -5.47
CA TYR A 105 -26.15 7.77 -5.42
C TYR A 105 -25.42 8.46 -4.25
N ILE A 106 -25.48 7.90 -3.04
CA ILE A 106 -24.79 8.43 -1.85
C ILE A 106 -23.27 8.46 -2.07
N ILE A 107 -22.70 7.39 -2.64
CA ILE A 107 -21.27 7.31 -2.92
C ILE A 107 -20.86 8.40 -3.92
N LEU A 108 -21.60 8.55 -5.03
CA LEU A 108 -21.29 9.52 -6.07
C LEU A 108 -21.44 10.97 -5.60
N THR A 109 -22.45 11.26 -4.78
CA THR A 109 -22.78 12.64 -4.38
C THR A 109 -22.05 13.10 -3.12
N LYS A 110 -21.81 12.22 -2.15
CA LYS A 110 -21.24 12.60 -0.85
C LYS A 110 -19.80 12.13 -0.67
N THR A 111 -19.52 10.85 -0.90
CA THR A 111 -18.20 10.29 -0.55
C THR A 111 -17.15 10.62 -1.60
N LEU A 112 -17.47 10.51 -2.89
CA LEU A 112 -16.53 10.75 -3.98
C LEU A 112 -16.00 12.20 -4.00
N PRO A 113 -16.83 13.25 -3.87
CA PRO A 113 -16.32 14.63 -3.83
C PRO A 113 -15.47 14.90 -2.59
N HIS A 114 -15.84 14.32 -1.44
CA HIS A 114 -15.08 14.46 -0.21
C HIS A 114 -13.68 13.84 -0.36
N VAL A 115 -13.58 12.61 -0.87
CA VAL A 115 -12.30 11.93 -1.11
C VAL A 115 -11.48 12.66 -2.16
N ARG A 116 -12.09 13.11 -3.27
CA ARG A 116 -11.39 13.88 -4.31
C ARG A 116 -10.83 15.19 -3.78
N ASN A 117 -11.56 15.86 -2.88
CA ASN A 117 -11.06 17.06 -2.20
C ASN A 117 -9.90 16.74 -1.26
N GLN A 118 -9.98 15.68 -0.47
CA GLN A 118 -8.88 15.24 0.40
C GLN A 118 -7.62 14.90 -0.41
N ILE A 119 -7.76 14.12 -1.48
CA ILE A 119 -6.64 13.79 -2.38
C ILE A 119 -6.07 15.05 -3.01
N ARG A 120 -6.92 15.96 -3.50
CA ARG A 120 -6.47 17.24 -4.07
C ARG A 120 -5.68 18.07 -3.05
N ILE A 121 -6.15 18.16 -1.81
CA ILE A 121 -5.44 18.86 -0.71
C ILE A 121 -4.07 18.21 -0.51
N ILE A 122 -4.01 16.88 -0.35
CA ILE A 122 -2.78 16.12 -0.14
C ILE A 122 -1.79 16.33 -1.30
N LEU A 123 -2.25 16.22 -2.55
CA LEU A 123 -1.42 16.35 -3.75
C LEU A 123 -0.99 17.79 -4.03
N SER A 124 -1.80 18.78 -3.65
CA SER A 124 -1.50 20.20 -3.89
C SER A 124 -0.40 20.76 -3.00
N GLY A 125 0.14 19.99 -2.06
CA GLY A 125 1.15 20.46 -1.09
C GLY A 125 0.63 21.49 -0.09
N PHE A 126 -0.56 22.05 -0.32
CA PHE A 126 -1.32 22.83 0.66
C PHE A 126 -1.91 21.87 1.67
N CYS A 127 -1.19 21.65 2.76
CA CYS A 127 -1.75 21.20 4.03
C CYS A 127 -1.99 22.45 4.90
N PRO A 128 -3.17 23.11 4.87
CA PRO A 128 -3.42 24.28 5.72
C PRO A 128 -3.54 23.91 7.22
N GLY A 129 -3.41 22.63 7.59
CA GLY A 129 -3.70 22.14 8.95
C GLY A 129 -2.83 20.98 9.47
N ARG A 130 -1.72 20.63 8.81
CA ARG A 130 -0.66 19.78 9.40
C ARG A 130 0.69 20.40 9.04
N GLY A 131 1.50 20.95 9.95
CA GLY A 131 1.47 20.79 11.39
C GLY A 131 1.04 22.04 12.15
N ASN A 132 0.20 21.85 13.17
CA ASN A 132 0.53 22.49 14.44
C ASN A 132 1.99 22.13 14.74
N ALA A 133 2.80 23.09 15.17
CA ALA A 133 4.14 22.80 15.67
C ALA A 133 4.03 21.56 16.59
N ILE A 134 4.85 20.54 16.32
CA ILE A 134 4.87 19.31 17.12
C ILE A 134 4.88 19.74 18.58
N THR A 135 3.87 19.36 19.35
CA THR A 135 3.79 19.68 20.78
C THR A 135 5.02 19.10 21.45
N GLU A 136 5.58 19.78 22.45
CA GLU A 136 6.88 19.43 23.05
C GLU A 136 6.97 17.95 23.46
N TRP A 137 5.90 17.39 24.03
CA TRP A 137 5.84 15.97 24.41
C TRP A 137 5.96 14.99 23.22
N GLN A 138 5.51 15.37 22.02
CA GLN A 138 5.65 14.54 20.82
C GLN A 138 7.08 14.57 20.29
N LYS A 139 7.81 15.67 20.50
CA LYS A 139 9.26 15.75 20.21
C LYS A 139 10.02 14.86 21.18
N ASP A 140 9.70 14.95 22.47
CA ASP A 140 10.29 14.13 23.52
C ASP A 140 10.03 12.63 23.30
N PHE A 141 8.79 12.28 22.91
CA PHE A 141 8.46 10.91 22.58
C PHE A 141 9.28 10.40 21.38
N ARG A 142 9.46 11.22 20.34
CA ARG A 142 10.24 10.85 19.16
C ARG A 142 11.72 10.65 19.50
N THR A 143 12.30 11.51 20.33
CA THR A 143 13.69 11.34 20.81
C THR A 143 13.83 10.11 21.71
N SER A 144 12.91 9.88 22.66
CA SER A 144 12.91 8.66 23.46
C SER A 144 12.83 7.40 22.59
N TRP A 145 11.98 7.42 21.55
CA TRP A 145 11.83 6.29 20.64
C TRP A 145 13.10 5.99 19.84
N LEU A 146 13.78 7.03 19.34
CA LEU A 146 15.06 6.90 18.63
C LEU A 146 16.21 6.42 19.54
N ASN A 147 16.15 6.74 20.84
CA ASN A 147 17.14 6.29 21.82
C ASN A 147 16.92 4.84 22.28
N LEU A 148 15.73 4.28 22.03
CA LEU A 148 15.34 2.91 22.37
C LEU A 148 15.59 1.90 21.24
N SER A 149 15.87 2.38 20.03
CA SER A 149 16.28 1.58 18.86
C SER A 149 17.80 1.53 18.72
#